data_AF-A0A7S0ASA3-F1
#
_entry.id   AF-A0A7S0ASA3-F1
#
_cell.length_a   1.000
_cell.length_b   1.000
_cell.length_c   1.000
_cell.angle_alpha   90.00
_cell.angle_beta   90.00
_cell.angle_gamma   90.00
#
_symmetry.space_group_name_H-M   'P 1'
#
loop_
_entity.id
_entity.type
_entity.pdbx_description
1 polymer ?
#
loop_
_entity_poly.entity_id
_entity_poly.type
_entity_poly.pdbx_seq_one_letter_code
_entity_poly.pdbx_strand_id
1 'polypeptide(L)'
;AEAYALFMNAYNALAIKMVVDHGCLGGVPIASIGDIGKAGAGPPVVWGMPAGVIAGKMYSLQQIEDYLRNPVPWAEDPRLHTCIVCASLSCPNLPLRAFRTESVEAQMDAQVAALLGNTQKGCLLNQAARTVTLSMVFKWYAADFIKTSGSVLDFILPLLPSAADRSFVAANKAGIAITYFPWNRRLNGPAPCVQGSYARRLPAEDLLL
;
A
#
# COMPACT_ATOMS: atom_id res chain seq x y z
N ALA A 1 -7.61 4.79 17.00
CA ALA A 1 -8.48 4.34 15.91
C ALA A 1 -8.86 5.48 14.96
N GLU A 2 -9.48 6.57 15.44
CA GLU A 2 -9.97 7.68 14.57
C GLU A 2 -8.89 8.30 13.69
N ALA A 3 -7.76 8.71 14.28
CA ALA A 3 -6.65 9.27 13.51
C ALA A 3 -6.09 8.28 12.48
N TYR A 4 -6.08 6.98 12.79
CA TYR A 4 -5.53 5.95 11.90
C TYR A 4 -6.39 5.79 10.64
N ALA A 5 -7.71 5.69 10.82
CA ALA A 5 -8.65 5.63 9.71
C ALA A 5 -8.58 6.90 8.84
N LEU A 6 -8.56 8.08 9.47
CA LEU A 6 -8.42 9.36 8.78
C LEU A 6 -7.16 9.41 7.91
N PHE A 7 -5.98 9.15 8.50
CA PHE A 7 -4.72 9.29 7.80
C PHE A 7 -4.50 8.18 6.74
N MET A 8 -4.99 6.95 6.93
CA MET A 8 -4.98 5.93 5.88
C MET A 8 -5.86 6.34 4.69
N ASN A 9 -7.07 6.85 4.96
CA ASN A 9 -7.95 7.37 3.91
C ASN A 9 -7.32 8.56 3.18
N ALA A 10 -6.75 9.50 3.93
CA ALA A 10 -6.08 10.67 3.38
C ALA A 10 -4.89 10.26 2.50
N TYR A 11 -4.03 9.35 2.96
CA TYR A 11 -2.92 8.84 2.16
C TYR A 11 -3.41 8.28 0.82
N ASN A 12 -4.40 7.38 0.86
CA ASN A 12 -4.91 6.72 -0.33
C ASN A 12 -5.57 7.71 -1.31
N ALA A 13 -6.38 8.65 -0.80
CA ALA A 13 -7.01 9.69 -1.61
C ALA A 13 -5.96 10.63 -2.23
N LEU A 14 -4.97 11.05 -1.44
CA LEU A 14 -3.92 11.95 -1.90
C LEU A 14 -2.97 11.28 -2.88
N ALA A 15 -2.67 9.98 -2.73
CA ALA A 15 -1.87 9.23 -3.70
C ALA A 15 -2.58 9.17 -5.07
N ILE A 16 -3.90 8.95 -5.08
CA ILE A 16 -4.71 9.00 -6.29
C ILE A 16 -4.69 10.42 -6.86
N LYS A 17 -4.90 11.45 -6.02
CA LYS A 17 -4.84 12.85 -6.43
C LYS A 17 -3.51 13.21 -7.10
N MET A 18 -2.38 12.76 -6.55
CA MET A 18 -1.06 12.99 -7.16
C MET A 18 -0.99 12.37 -8.56
N VAL A 19 -1.53 11.17 -8.76
CA VAL A 19 -1.59 10.55 -10.10
C VAL A 19 -2.51 11.31 -11.04
N VAL A 20 -3.66 11.80 -10.55
CA VAL A 20 -4.64 12.54 -11.36
C VAL A 20 -4.10 13.90 -11.77
N ASP A 21 -3.54 14.65 -10.83
CA ASP A 21 -3.03 16.02 -11.05
C ASP A 21 -1.74 16.03 -11.90
N HIS A 22 -0.98 14.93 -11.88
CA HIS A 22 0.29 14.81 -12.59
C HIS A 22 0.30 13.66 -13.62
N GLY A 23 -0.87 13.30 -14.15
CA GLY A 23 -1.03 12.15 -15.05
C GLY A 23 -0.28 12.25 -16.38
N CYS A 24 0.19 13.44 -16.77
CA CYS A 24 1.03 13.66 -17.94
C CYS A 24 2.38 14.31 -17.59
N LEU A 25 3.46 13.85 -18.22
CA LEU A 25 4.72 14.57 -18.33
C LEU A 25 4.99 14.89 -19.80
N GLY A 26 5.02 16.18 -20.16
CA GLY A 26 5.24 16.60 -21.55
C GLY A 26 4.18 16.11 -22.54
N GLY A 27 2.93 15.90 -22.08
CA GLY A 27 1.83 15.36 -22.89
C GLY A 27 1.83 13.84 -23.05
N VAL A 28 2.72 13.12 -22.36
CA VAL A 28 2.79 11.66 -22.34
C VAL A 28 2.28 11.14 -20.99
N PRO A 29 1.39 10.13 -20.96
CA PRO A 29 0.92 9.54 -19.70
C PRO A 29 2.08 8.98 -18.88
N ILE A 30 2.09 9.24 -17.57
CA ILE A 30 3.10 8.65 -16.67
C ILE A 30 2.92 7.14 -16.56
N ALA A 31 4.03 6.42 -16.43
CA ALA A 31 4.01 4.97 -16.27
C ALA A 31 3.94 4.57 -14.78
N SER A 32 4.47 5.39 -13.88
CA SER A 32 4.58 5.14 -12.45
C SER A 32 4.33 6.43 -11.66
N ILE A 33 3.72 6.35 -10.48
CA ILE A 33 3.58 7.52 -9.57
C ILE A 33 4.96 8.13 -9.26
N GLY A 34 6.01 7.29 -9.20
CA GLY A 34 7.38 7.73 -8.94
C GLY A 34 8.02 8.52 -10.08
N ASP A 35 7.38 8.65 -11.23
CA ASP A 35 7.84 9.51 -12.33
C ASP A 35 7.50 10.99 -12.05
N ILE A 36 6.52 11.25 -11.18
CA ILE A 36 6.07 12.60 -10.84
C ILE A 36 7.21 13.36 -10.16
N GLY A 37 7.57 14.51 -10.75
CA GLY A 37 8.63 15.37 -10.24
C GLY A 37 10.05 14.84 -10.42
N LYS A 38 10.22 13.67 -11.04
CA LYS A 38 11.52 13.02 -11.17
C LYS A 38 12.39 13.75 -12.19
N ALA A 39 13.60 14.16 -11.77
CA ALA A 39 14.62 14.70 -12.65
C ALA A 39 15.59 13.58 -13.10
N GLY A 40 15.49 13.16 -14.36
CA GLY A 40 16.38 12.14 -14.93
C GLY A 40 16.31 10.79 -14.20
N ALA A 41 17.49 10.25 -13.86
CA ALA A 41 17.62 8.95 -13.18
C ALA A 41 17.60 9.02 -11.64
N GLY A 42 17.30 10.18 -11.06
CA GLY A 42 17.25 10.37 -9.59
C GLY A 42 16.16 9.54 -8.89
N PRO A 43 16.16 9.46 -7.55
CA PRO A 43 15.11 8.80 -6.81
C PRO A 43 13.74 9.49 -7.03
N PRO A 44 12.62 8.77 -6.88
CA PRO A 44 11.30 9.39 -6.87
C PRO A 44 11.19 10.44 -5.77
N VAL A 45 10.61 11.59 -6.10
CA VAL A 45 10.43 12.71 -5.15
C VAL A 45 8.97 12.96 -4.77
N VAL A 46 8.03 12.33 -5.48
CA VAL A 46 6.58 12.53 -5.32
C VAL A 46 6.10 12.37 -3.88
N TRP A 47 6.67 11.44 -3.11
CA TRP A 47 6.29 11.23 -1.71
C TRP A 47 6.61 12.42 -0.80
N GLY A 48 7.63 13.20 -1.13
CA GLY A 48 8.01 14.41 -0.40
C GLY A 48 7.29 15.68 -0.86
N MET A 49 6.54 15.63 -1.95
CA MET A 49 5.82 16.80 -2.49
C MET A 49 4.59 17.14 -1.64
N PRO A 50 4.17 18.42 -1.57
CA PRO A 50 2.88 18.80 -0.99
C PRO A 50 1.75 18.05 -1.70
N ALA A 51 1.01 17.22 -0.96
CA ALA A 51 -0.02 16.35 -1.52
C ALA A 51 -1.43 16.87 -1.22
N GLY A 52 -1.67 17.37 0.00
CA GLY A 52 -2.96 17.95 0.37
C GLY A 52 -3.04 18.44 1.82
N VAL A 53 -4.17 19.05 2.17
CA VAL A 53 -4.42 19.60 3.51
C VAL A 53 -5.24 18.62 4.34
N ILE A 54 -4.84 18.37 5.58
CA ILE A 54 -5.57 17.57 6.58
C ILE A 54 -5.67 18.43 7.83
N ALA A 55 -6.89 18.70 8.31
CA ALA A 55 -7.14 19.53 9.49
C ALA A 55 -6.39 20.89 9.47
N GLY A 56 -6.40 21.58 8.32
CA GLY A 56 -5.79 22.90 8.14
C GLY A 56 -4.27 22.91 7.96
N LYS A 57 -3.60 21.75 7.96
CA LYS A 57 -2.15 21.64 7.73
C LYS A 57 -1.84 20.93 6.42
N MET A 58 -0.87 21.44 5.66
CA MET A 58 -0.36 20.79 4.45
C MET A 58 0.49 19.55 4.81
N TYR A 59 0.24 18.44 4.12
CA TYR A 59 0.96 17.17 4.27
C TYR A 59 1.48 16.67 2.92
N SER A 60 2.65 16.04 2.96
CA SER A 60 3.14 15.13 1.92
C SER A 60 2.70 13.68 2.21
N LEU A 61 2.77 12.80 1.20
CA LEU A 61 2.51 11.37 1.40
C LEU A 61 3.49 10.75 2.41
N GLN A 62 4.77 11.14 2.35
CA GLN A 62 5.79 10.68 3.29
C GLN A 62 5.45 11.08 4.72
N GLN A 63 5.01 12.33 4.95
CA GLN A 63 4.65 12.78 6.29
C GLN A 63 3.47 12.01 6.87
N ILE A 64 2.51 11.62 6.03
CA ILE A 64 1.38 10.79 6.45
C ILE A 64 1.85 9.37 6.76
N GLU A 65 2.70 8.79 5.90
CA GLU A 65 3.29 7.46 6.14
C GLU A 65 4.09 7.44 7.44
N ASP A 66 4.98 8.41 7.67
CA ASP A 66 5.79 8.51 8.89
C ASP A 66 4.92 8.62 10.14
N TYR A 67 3.82 9.36 10.07
CA TYR A 67 2.84 9.47 11.16
C TYR A 67 2.14 8.14 11.44
N LEU A 68 1.71 7.43 10.39
CA LEU A 68 1.04 6.13 10.52
C LEU A 68 2.01 5.04 11.02
N ARG A 69 3.28 5.11 10.64
CA ARG A 69 4.32 4.14 11.04
C ARG A 69 4.91 4.39 12.41
N ASN A 70 4.82 5.62 12.92
CA ASN A 70 5.26 5.97 14.27
C ASN A 70 4.11 6.55 15.11
N PRO A 71 3.01 5.79 15.31
CA PRO A 71 1.86 6.32 16.03
C PRO A 71 2.21 6.46 17.52
N VAL A 72 2.25 7.67 18.07
CA VAL A 72 2.49 7.86 19.52
C VAL A 72 1.14 7.92 20.25
N PRO A 73 0.92 7.21 21.37
CA PRO A 73 1.85 6.36 22.15
C PRO A 73 1.81 4.85 21.79
N TRP A 74 1.33 4.47 20.62
CA TRP A 74 1.07 3.08 20.24
C TRP A 74 2.25 2.45 19.49
N ALA A 75 2.21 1.14 19.25
CA ALA A 75 3.12 0.50 18.31
C ALA A 75 2.58 0.63 16.88
N GLU A 76 3.49 0.61 15.89
CA GLU A 76 3.12 0.43 14.49
C GLU A 76 2.30 -0.86 14.33
N ASP A 77 1.20 -0.77 13.58
CA ASP A 77 0.46 -1.94 13.14
C ASP A 77 0.99 -2.38 11.76
N PRO A 78 1.66 -3.53 11.64
CA PRO A 78 2.27 -3.97 10.38
C PRO A 78 1.24 -4.24 9.26
N ARG A 79 -0.05 -4.39 9.58
CA ARG A 79 -1.13 -4.49 8.57
C ARG A 79 -1.22 -3.21 7.73
N LEU A 80 -0.74 -2.07 8.24
CA LEU A 80 -0.66 -0.79 7.55
C LEU A 80 -0.02 -0.90 6.16
N HIS A 81 1.04 -1.70 6.03
CA HIS A 81 1.76 -1.91 4.76
C HIS A 81 0.89 -2.52 3.65
N THR A 82 -0.30 -3.00 3.98
CA THR A 82 -1.32 -3.48 3.03
C THR A 82 -2.49 -2.51 2.85
N CYS A 83 -2.56 -1.45 3.66
CA CYS A 83 -3.67 -0.52 3.75
C CYS A 83 -3.39 0.82 3.07
N ILE A 84 -2.13 1.26 3.02
CA ILE A 84 -1.69 2.42 2.24
C ILE A 84 -1.09 1.99 0.90
N VAL A 85 -1.60 2.53 -0.21
CA VAL A 85 -1.23 2.04 -1.55
C VAL A 85 -0.45 3.06 -2.37
N CYS A 86 0.61 2.59 -3.00
CA CYS A 86 1.50 3.38 -3.84
C CYS A 86 1.05 3.49 -5.32
N ALA A 87 -0.22 3.19 -5.62
CA ALA A 87 -0.78 3.12 -6.97
C ALA A 87 -0.08 2.19 -7.99
N SER A 88 0.89 1.36 -7.58
CA SER A 88 1.58 0.43 -8.47
C SER A 88 0.81 -0.90 -8.69
N LEU A 89 1.12 -1.61 -9.78
CA LEU A 89 0.52 -2.92 -10.12
C LEU A 89 0.75 -3.97 -9.04
N SER A 90 1.99 -4.03 -8.53
CA SER A 90 2.36 -4.99 -7.49
C SER A 90 1.99 -4.52 -6.08
N CYS A 91 1.53 -3.28 -5.91
CA CYS A 91 1.03 -2.78 -4.62
C CYS A 91 -0.24 -3.56 -4.19
N PRO A 92 -0.54 -3.57 -2.87
CA PRO A 92 -1.83 -4.01 -2.37
C PRO A 92 -2.97 -3.32 -3.14
N ASN A 93 -4.11 -4.01 -3.29
CA ASN A 93 -5.26 -3.40 -3.95
C ASN A 93 -5.76 -2.21 -3.11
N LEU A 94 -6.11 -1.12 -3.79
CA LEU A 94 -6.77 0.02 -3.15
C LEU A 94 -8.04 -0.48 -2.44
N PRO A 95 -8.26 -0.14 -1.16
CA PRO A 95 -9.49 -0.48 -0.47
C PRO A 95 -10.72 0.04 -1.23
N LEU A 96 -11.73 -0.81 -1.43
CA LEU A 96 -12.97 -0.42 -2.12
C LEU A 96 -13.87 0.49 -1.27
N ARG A 97 -13.57 0.61 0.03
CA ARG A 97 -14.30 1.43 0.99
C ARG A 97 -13.31 2.15 1.87
N ALA A 98 -13.64 3.38 2.24
CA ALA A 98 -12.90 4.12 3.24
C ALA A 98 -12.84 3.36 4.57
N PHE A 99 -11.70 3.44 5.26
CA PHE A 99 -11.55 2.97 6.62
C PHE A 99 -12.46 3.76 7.54
N ARG A 100 -13.15 3.07 8.44
CA ARG A 100 -14.02 3.67 9.46
C ARG A 100 -13.51 3.29 10.84
N THR A 101 -13.57 4.21 11.78
CA THR A 101 -13.07 4.00 13.15
C THR A 101 -13.62 2.72 13.77
N GLU A 102 -14.91 2.45 13.59
CA GLU A 102 -15.62 1.34 14.24
C GLU A 102 -15.25 -0.03 13.64
N SER A 103 -14.72 -0.05 12.42
CA SER A 103 -14.41 -1.30 11.70
C SER A 103 -12.98 -1.35 11.16
N VAL A 104 -12.10 -0.42 11.56
CA VAL A 104 -10.76 -0.26 10.99
C VAL A 104 -9.95 -1.55 11.11
N GLU A 105 -9.98 -2.19 12.27
CA GLU A 105 -9.27 -3.46 12.53
C GLU A 105 -9.66 -4.55 11.53
N ALA A 106 -10.97 -4.79 11.39
CA ALA A 106 -11.51 -5.79 10.48
C ALA A 106 -11.23 -5.44 9.01
N GLN A 107 -11.22 -4.13 8.67
CA GLN A 107 -10.87 -3.67 7.33
C GLN A 107 -9.39 -3.90 7.03
N MET A 108 -8.50 -3.69 8.00
CA MET A 108 -7.08 -3.95 7.86
C MET A 108 -6.79 -5.44 7.68
N ASP A 109 -7.45 -6.31 8.46
CA ASP A 109 -7.35 -7.76 8.27
C ASP A 109 -7.84 -8.19 6.88
N ALA A 110 -8.96 -7.64 6.44
CA ALA A 110 -9.51 -7.89 5.12
C ALA A 110 -8.54 -7.46 4.00
N GLN A 111 -7.81 -6.36 4.18
CA GLN A 111 -6.79 -5.91 3.22
C GLN A 111 -5.62 -6.88 3.12
N VAL A 112 -5.10 -7.39 4.25
CA VAL A 112 -4.04 -8.40 4.24
C VAL A 112 -4.54 -9.68 3.60
N ALA A 113 -5.71 -10.18 3.99
CA ALA A 113 -6.30 -11.39 3.44
C ALA A 113 -6.57 -11.27 1.93
N ALA A 114 -7.03 -10.10 1.47
CA ALA A 114 -7.24 -9.82 0.05
C ALA A 114 -5.92 -9.82 -0.74
N LEU A 115 -4.84 -9.26 -0.17
CA LEU A 115 -3.52 -9.36 -0.77
C LEU A 115 -3.10 -10.84 -0.84
N LEU A 116 -3.12 -11.57 0.27
CA LEU A 116 -2.73 -12.98 0.32
C LEU A 116 -3.55 -13.87 -0.61
N GLY A 117 -4.84 -13.57 -0.83
CA GLY A 117 -5.69 -14.28 -1.79
C GLY A 117 -5.34 -14.05 -3.26
N ASN A 118 -4.49 -13.06 -3.57
CA ASN A 118 -4.02 -12.83 -4.92
C ASN A 118 -2.77 -13.68 -5.22
N THR A 119 -2.94 -14.74 -6.01
CA THR A 119 -1.87 -15.67 -6.37
C THR A 119 -0.83 -15.13 -7.35
N GLN A 120 -1.02 -13.93 -7.90
CA GLN A 120 -0.09 -13.30 -8.84
C GLN A 120 0.86 -12.29 -8.18
N LYS A 121 0.50 -11.73 -7.03
CA LYS A 121 1.29 -10.70 -6.34
C LYS A 121 1.32 -10.78 -4.82
N GLY A 122 0.51 -11.66 -4.24
CA GLY A 122 0.22 -11.69 -2.81
C GLY A 122 0.81 -12.90 -2.10
N CYS A 123 0.22 -14.07 -2.35
CA CYS A 123 0.72 -15.35 -1.84
C CYS A 123 0.43 -16.49 -2.82
N LEU A 124 1.45 -17.30 -3.11
CA LEU A 124 1.31 -18.56 -3.85
C LEU A 124 2.04 -19.66 -3.09
N LEU A 125 1.28 -20.62 -2.58
CA LEU A 125 1.80 -21.80 -1.90
C LEU A 125 2.02 -22.95 -2.89
N ASN A 126 3.25 -23.44 -2.98
CA ASN A 126 3.59 -24.69 -3.64
C ASN A 126 3.89 -25.74 -2.56
N GLN A 127 2.90 -26.60 -2.27
CA GLN A 127 3.02 -27.62 -1.22
C GLN A 127 4.06 -28.69 -1.55
N ALA A 128 4.17 -29.09 -2.83
CA ALA A 128 5.11 -30.10 -3.28
C ALA A 128 6.57 -29.64 -3.12
N ALA A 129 6.84 -28.38 -3.49
CA ALA A 129 8.16 -27.77 -3.33
C ALA A 129 8.41 -27.20 -1.92
N ARG A 130 7.39 -27.17 -1.05
CA ARG A 130 7.40 -26.50 0.27
C ARG A 130 7.86 -25.04 0.17
N THR A 131 7.33 -24.31 -0.80
CA THR A 131 7.67 -22.91 -1.04
C THR A 131 6.44 -22.03 -0.93
N VAL A 132 6.57 -20.90 -0.24
CA VAL A 132 5.58 -19.81 -0.24
C VAL A 132 6.18 -18.61 -0.95
N THR A 133 5.63 -18.25 -2.11
CA THR A 133 5.98 -17.01 -2.80
C THR A 133 5.11 -15.88 -2.28
N LEU A 134 5.70 -14.83 -1.72
CA LEU A 134 5.00 -13.71 -1.11
C LEU A 134 5.18 -12.39 -1.88
N SER A 135 4.28 -11.44 -1.63
CA SER A 135 4.46 -10.05 -2.05
C SER A 135 5.77 -9.47 -1.52
N MET A 136 6.41 -8.60 -2.30
CA MET A 136 7.61 -7.86 -1.88
C MET A 136 7.37 -6.98 -0.65
N VAL A 137 6.11 -6.64 -0.33
CA VAL A 137 5.73 -5.96 0.92
C VAL A 137 6.26 -6.74 2.13
N PHE A 138 6.10 -8.07 2.13
CA PHE A 138 6.59 -8.93 3.21
C PHE A 138 8.12 -9.04 3.28
N LYS A 139 8.82 -8.69 2.19
CA LYS A 139 10.28 -8.60 2.16
C LYS A 139 10.77 -7.27 2.71
N TRP A 140 10.21 -6.16 2.23
CA TRP A 140 10.67 -4.81 2.56
C TRP A 140 10.38 -4.45 4.01
N TYR A 141 9.23 -4.87 4.52
CA TYR A 141 8.79 -4.58 5.88
C TYR A 141 8.86 -5.81 6.79
N ALA A 142 9.73 -6.79 6.45
CA ALA A 142 9.90 -8.03 7.20
C ALA A 142 10.14 -7.78 8.70
N ALA A 143 10.91 -6.75 9.04
CA ALA A 143 11.21 -6.39 10.43
C ALA A 143 9.94 -6.07 11.25
N ASP A 144 8.97 -5.38 10.65
CA ASP A 144 7.75 -4.94 11.32
C ASP A 144 6.82 -6.14 11.60
N PHE A 145 6.73 -7.06 10.63
CA PHE A 145 6.00 -8.33 10.79
C PHE A 145 6.67 -9.24 11.83
N ILE A 146 7.99 -9.38 11.79
CA ILE A 146 8.77 -10.21 12.72
C ILE A 146 8.65 -9.66 14.15
N LYS A 147 8.74 -8.34 14.33
CA LYS A 147 8.60 -7.69 15.63
C LYS A 147 7.25 -7.99 16.28
N THR A 148 6.20 -8.09 15.48
CA THR A 148 4.82 -8.29 15.96
C THR A 148 4.47 -9.76 16.17
N SER A 149 4.94 -10.66 15.28
CA SER A 149 4.47 -12.05 15.23
C SER A 149 5.58 -13.11 15.34
N GLY A 150 6.85 -12.71 15.45
CA GLY A 150 8.00 -13.61 15.52
C GLY A 150 8.54 -14.06 14.16
N SER A 151 7.68 -14.17 13.14
CA SER A 151 8.09 -14.37 11.76
C SER A 151 7.05 -13.84 10.76
N VAL A 152 7.46 -13.65 9.50
CA VAL A 152 6.53 -13.33 8.40
C VAL A 152 5.47 -14.42 8.24
N LEU A 153 5.85 -15.70 8.38
CA LEU A 153 4.89 -16.81 8.27
C LEU A 153 3.86 -16.79 9.41
N ASP A 154 4.28 -16.46 10.64
CA ASP A 154 3.34 -16.32 11.76
C ASP A 154 2.36 -15.17 11.54
N PHE A 155 2.83 -14.06 10.99
CA PHE A 155 1.98 -12.91 10.70
C PHE A 155 0.89 -13.26 9.69
N ILE A 156 1.25 -13.92 8.57
CA ILE A 156 0.28 -14.20 7.51
C ILE A 156 -0.62 -15.40 7.80
N LEU A 157 -0.18 -16.36 8.62
CA LEU A 157 -0.88 -17.61 8.88
C LEU A 157 -2.37 -17.43 9.25
N PRO A 158 -2.76 -16.58 10.21
CA PRO A 158 -4.17 -16.38 10.53
C PRO A 158 -4.97 -15.73 9.39
N LEU A 159 -4.30 -14.99 8.49
CA LEU A 159 -4.88 -14.17 7.43
C LEU A 159 -4.89 -14.87 6.05
N LEU A 160 -4.26 -16.05 5.93
CA LEU A 160 -4.35 -16.86 4.71
C LEU A 160 -5.81 -17.25 4.44
N PRO A 161 -6.35 -17.08 3.23
CA PRO A 161 -7.76 -17.29 2.95
C PRO A 161 -8.17 -18.77 2.95
N SER A 162 -7.27 -19.67 2.55
CA SER A 162 -7.53 -21.11 2.46
C SER A 162 -7.25 -21.81 3.80
N ALA A 163 -8.25 -22.49 4.35
CA ALA A 163 -8.07 -23.30 5.56
C ALA A 163 -7.06 -24.44 5.35
N ALA A 164 -7.00 -25.02 4.14
CA ALA A 164 -6.03 -26.05 3.80
C ALA A 164 -4.60 -25.49 3.80
N ASP A 165 -4.40 -24.28 3.24
CA ASP A 165 -3.10 -23.62 3.22
C ASP A 165 -2.65 -23.26 4.64
N ARG A 166 -3.57 -22.79 5.49
CA ARG A 166 -3.29 -22.56 6.92
C ARG A 166 -2.80 -23.81 7.61
N SER A 167 -3.52 -24.93 7.47
CA SER A 167 -3.11 -26.21 8.07
C SER A 167 -1.75 -26.68 7.53
N PHE A 168 -1.50 -26.55 6.23
CA PHE A 168 -0.23 -26.93 5.63
C PHE A 168 0.93 -26.08 6.17
N VAL A 169 0.78 -24.75 6.17
CA VAL A 169 1.82 -23.83 6.64
C VAL A 169 2.09 -24.02 8.13
N ALA A 170 1.04 -24.17 8.94
CA ALA A 170 1.18 -24.43 10.38
C ALA A 170 1.97 -25.72 10.66
N ALA A 171 1.69 -26.80 9.92
CA ALA A 171 2.35 -28.09 10.12
C ALA A 171 3.79 -28.14 9.58
N ASN A 172 4.12 -27.33 8.57
CA ASN A 172 5.39 -27.43 7.84
C ASN A 172 6.30 -26.19 7.97
N LYS A 173 5.93 -25.23 8.84
CA LYS A 173 6.57 -23.91 8.95
C LYS A 173 8.10 -23.92 8.93
N ALA A 174 8.73 -24.82 9.69
CA ALA A 174 10.19 -24.90 9.81
C ALA A 174 10.91 -25.32 8.51
N GLY A 175 10.20 -25.96 7.57
CA GLY A 175 10.75 -26.43 6.30
C GLY A 175 10.25 -25.66 5.08
N ILE A 176 9.51 -24.56 5.27
CA ILE A 176 8.99 -23.75 4.17
C ILE A 176 10.02 -22.70 3.75
N ALA A 177 10.37 -22.72 2.46
CA ALA A 177 11.16 -21.65 1.86
C ALA A 177 10.25 -20.47 1.48
N ILE A 178 10.68 -19.24 1.80
CA ILE A 178 10.00 -18.03 1.36
C ILE A 178 10.70 -17.47 0.13
N THR A 179 9.95 -17.31 -0.96
CA THR A 179 10.36 -16.60 -2.17
C THR A 179 9.47 -15.37 -2.37
N TYR A 180 9.77 -14.53 -3.37
CA TYR A 180 9.02 -13.29 -3.58
C TYR A 180 8.68 -13.07 -5.04
N PHE A 181 7.48 -12.52 -5.29
CA PHE A 181 7.06 -12.10 -6.63
C PHE A 181 7.95 -10.96 -7.15
N PRO A 182 8.17 -10.84 -8.48
CA PRO A 182 8.79 -9.66 -9.06
C PRO A 182 7.91 -8.42 -8.81
N TRP A 183 8.55 -7.27 -8.58
CA TRP A 183 7.84 -6.02 -8.34
C TRP A 183 7.71 -5.19 -9.61
N ASN A 184 6.49 -4.81 -9.96
CA ASN A 184 6.17 -3.93 -11.07
C ASN A 184 5.66 -2.58 -10.55
N ARG A 185 6.43 -1.52 -10.82
CA ARG A 185 6.14 -0.14 -10.40
C ARG A 185 5.11 0.58 -11.28
N ARG A 186 4.70 -0.01 -12.40
CA ARG A 186 3.74 0.62 -13.31
C ARG A 186 2.43 0.88 -12.59
N LEU A 187 1.70 1.92 -12.98
CA LEU A 187 0.40 2.25 -12.43
C LEU A 187 -0.60 1.11 -12.65
N ASN A 188 -1.49 0.94 -11.68
CA ASN A 188 -2.59 -0.03 -11.75
C ASN A 188 -3.76 0.50 -12.61
N GLY A 189 -3.45 0.93 -13.84
CA GLY A 189 -4.38 1.55 -14.78
C GLY A 189 -3.71 2.64 -15.62
N PRO A 190 -4.36 3.13 -16.69
CA PRO A 190 -3.85 4.26 -17.46
C PRO A 190 -3.89 5.54 -16.62
N ALA A 191 -2.82 6.33 -16.67
CA ALA A 191 -2.84 7.67 -16.10
C ALA A 191 -3.80 8.56 -16.90
N PRO A 192 -4.62 9.41 -16.25
CA PRO A 192 -5.46 10.36 -16.95
C PRO A 192 -4.54 11.38 -17.64
N CYS A 193 -4.42 11.27 -18.96
CA CYS A 193 -3.61 12.18 -19.74
C CYS A 193 -4.42 12.67 -20.95
N VAL A 194 -5.02 13.85 -20.79
CA VAL A 194 -5.83 14.48 -21.82
C VAL A 194 -4.99 15.54 -22.52
N GLN A 195 -4.83 15.43 -23.84
CA GLN A 195 -4.19 16.51 -24.61
C GLN A 195 -5.03 17.79 -24.48
N GLY A 196 -4.43 18.85 -23.92
CA GLY A 196 -5.00 20.20 -23.95
C GLY A 196 -5.92 20.61 -22.79
N SER A 197 -6.08 19.84 -21.71
CA SER A 197 -6.85 20.34 -20.55
C SER A 197 -6.49 19.66 -19.24
N TYR A 198 -5.78 20.37 -18.36
CA TYR A 198 -5.93 20.36 -16.88
C TYR A 198 -5.15 21.55 -16.29
N ALA A 199 -5.50 22.76 -16.74
CA ALA A 199 -5.20 23.99 -16.01
C ALA A 199 -6.38 24.41 -15.11
N ARG A 200 -7.22 23.46 -14.68
CA ARG A 200 -8.16 23.71 -13.58
C ARG A 200 -7.55 23.16 -12.30
N ARG A 201 -6.82 24.02 -11.61
CA ARG A 201 -6.68 23.91 -10.15
C ARG A 201 -8.09 23.77 -9.61
N LEU A 202 -8.42 22.64 -9.01
CA LEU A 202 -9.53 22.61 -8.07
C LEU A 202 -9.20 23.67 -7.01
N PRO A 203 -10.07 24.65 -6.74
CA PRO A 203 -9.84 25.61 -5.68
C PRO A 203 -9.60 24.83 -4.39
N ALA A 204 -8.66 25.30 -3.57
CA ALA A 204 -8.22 24.64 -2.33
C ALA A 204 -9.34 24.50 -1.26
N GLU A 205 -10.56 24.90 -1.60
CA GLU A 205 -11.70 25.07 -0.70
C GLU A 205 -12.66 23.87 -0.75
N ASP A 206 -12.57 22.99 -1.76
CA ASP A 206 -13.51 21.88 -1.97
C ASP A 206 -13.08 20.52 -1.39
N LEU A 207 -11.98 20.48 -0.62
CA LEU A 207 -11.52 19.26 0.07
C LEU A 207 -11.18 19.59 1.52
N LEU A 208 -12.17 20.07 2.27
CA LEU A 208 -12.18 19.98 3.72
C LEU A 208 -12.80 18.63 4.11
N LEU A 209 -11.93 17.66 4.38
CA LEU A 209 -12.22 16.54 5.28
C LEU A 209 -11.90 16.96 6.71
#